data_AF-A0A940ZZ61-F1
#
_entry.id   AF-A0A940ZZ61-F1
#
_cell.length_a   1.000
_cell.length_b   1.000
_cell.length_c   1.000
_cell.angle_alpha   90.00
_cell.angle_beta   90.00
_cell.angle_gamma   90.00
#
_symmetry.space_group_name_H-M   'P 1'
#
loop_
_entity.id
_entity.type
_entity.pdbx_description
1 polymer ?
#
loop_
_entity_poly.entity_id
_entity_poly.type
_entity_poly.pdbx_seq_one_letter_code
_entity_poly.pdbx_strand_id
1 'polypeptide(L)'
;MSAKQYNAESIQVLEGLEAVRKRPGMYIGSTGSRGLHHLAYEIIDNAIDEAGAGFCDCISVTINIDGSITIEDNGRGIPVDIHPDKKISAVRLAFETLHAGGKFSGETYKTSGGLHGVGASVVNALCVYVTVDIKRNGKLYRVEYVDGGKLKTDLHIVGKKINGTGTTVTFKPDPLIFKETTVFKYDSLRSRLLELSFLNSGLTIVLSDQRGETKTETFSSKNGIIGFVEHLIKESSFLPVHKKPIYFNGEKDDVIVECAIQYNDGDDESLHSYVNNIPTDEGGTHESGFRTALTKVFNNYGRKNNLFKKEENLIGDDLKDGLTCVLSLKVKDPQFEGQTKTKLSNMEIEGIVQSLTNEGISQFFEKNSSIAKDVINRTLTTCLIRLAAKKAKELKKKARDAEVKALSGKLAACSGKDKSSNELFLVEGDSAGGSAKMGRDRRFQAILPLRGKVINTYRAKIDKVLENEEIRSIITAVGSGIGKEFDLEKGNYARVCIMTDADIDGAHIRCLLLTFFYRYMKPLILGGRVYIAQSPLYKVEKERGKVIRYAFDDEELKKELKELGKTAKV
;
A
#
# COMPACT_ATOMS: atom_id res chain seq x y z
N MET A 1 -46.12 33.34 -2.67
CA MET A 1 -44.77 33.39 -3.27
C MET A 1 -44.95 33.35 -4.78
N SER A 2 -44.59 34.40 -5.52
CA SER A 2 -44.68 34.35 -6.99
C SER A 2 -43.63 33.38 -7.51
N ALA A 3 -44.02 32.49 -8.41
CA ALA A 3 -43.09 31.62 -9.12
C ALA A 3 -42.07 32.51 -9.86
N LYS A 4 -40.77 32.34 -9.60
CA LYS A 4 -39.72 32.97 -10.42
C LYS A 4 -39.87 32.42 -11.85
N GLN A 5 -40.16 33.30 -12.80
CA GLN A 5 -40.23 32.95 -14.22
C GLN A 5 -38.85 32.49 -14.69
N TYR A 6 -38.73 31.22 -15.07
CA TYR A 6 -37.53 30.68 -15.71
C TYR A 6 -37.54 31.08 -17.19
N ASN A 7 -36.89 32.20 -17.50
CA ASN A 7 -36.77 32.79 -18.83
C ASN A 7 -35.31 32.72 -19.32
N ALA A 8 -35.04 33.21 -20.54
CA ALA A 8 -33.68 33.21 -21.10
C ALA A 8 -32.65 33.95 -20.21
N GLU A 9 -33.06 35.01 -19.52
CA GLU A 9 -32.22 35.76 -18.57
C GLU A 9 -31.84 34.95 -17.31
N SER A 10 -32.55 33.85 -17.05
CA SER A 10 -32.21 32.91 -15.98
C SER A 10 -31.02 32.02 -16.33
N ILE A 11 -30.58 32.01 -17.59
CA ILE A 11 -29.37 31.30 -18.04
C ILE A 11 -28.16 32.19 -17.77
N GLN A 12 -27.34 31.80 -16.80
CA GLN A 12 -26.08 32.49 -16.49
C GLN A 12 -24.92 31.82 -17.24
N VAL A 13 -24.18 32.61 -18.01
CA VAL A 13 -22.91 32.20 -18.61
C VAL A 13 -21.79 32.65 -17.68
N LEU A 14 -20.93 31.71 -17.27
CA LEU A 14 -19.74 32.01 -16.48
C LEU A 14 -18.54 32.01 -17.42
N GLU A 15 -17.90 33.16 -17.58
CA GLU A 15 -16.75 33.32 -18.48
C GLU A 15 -15.42 33.18 -17.73
N GLY A 16 -14.42 32.60 -18.42
CA GLY A 16 -13.05 32.50 -17.94
C GLY A 16 -12.90 31.84 -16.56
N LEU A 17 -12.13 32.47 -15.68
CA LEU A 17 -11.80 31.94 -14.35
C LEU A 17 -12.97 31.98 -13.36
N GLU A 18 -14.05 32.71 -13.66
CA GLU A 18 -15.23 32.76 -12.79
C GLU A 18 -15.92 31.39 -12.69
N ALA A 19 -15.95 30.65 -13.80
CA ALA A 19 -16.48 29.29 -13.84
C ALA A 19 -15.72 28.35 -12.88
N VAL A 20 -14.40 28.49 -12.82
CA VAL A 20 -13.53 27.71 -11.93
C VAL A 20 -13.85 28.01 -10.46
N ARG A 21 -13.95 29.29 -10.10
CA ARG A 21 -14.28 29.72 -8.73
C ARG A 21 -15.68 29.28 -8.29
N LYS A 22 -16.65 29.21 -9.20
CA LYS A 22 -18.01 28.77 -8.89
C LYS A 22 -18.11 27.25 -8.67
N ARG A 23 -17.28 26.48 -9.37
CA ARG A 23 -17.29 25.00 -9.37
C ARG A 23 -15.87 24.41 -9.21
N PRO A 24 -15.14 24.74 -8.14
CA PRO A 24 -13.73 24.33 -7.97
C PRO A 24 -13.55 22.82 -7.97
N GLY A 25 -14.49 22.06 -7.38
CA GLY A 25 -14.41 20.60 -7.32
C GLY A 25 -14.32 19.91 -8.68
N MET A 26 -14.83 20.52 -9.76
CA MET A 26 -14.69 19.95 -11.11
C MET A 26 -13.26 20.00 -11.63
N TYR A 27 -12.43 20.92 -11.12
CA TYR A 27 -11.07 21.16 -11.59
C TYR A 27 -10.01 20.57 -10.66
N ILE A 28 -10.25 20.60 -9.34
CA ILE A 28 -9.29 20.14 -8.32
C ILE A 28 -9.81 18.97 -7.47
N GLY A 29 -10.94 18.37 -7.86
CA GLY A 29 -11.58 17.23 -7.20
C GLY A 29 -12.34 17.59 -5.92
N SER A 30 -11.74 18.36 -5.02
CA SER A 30 -12.39 18.81 -3.77
C SER A 30 -11.90 20.18 -3.32
N THR A 31 -12.58 20.81 -2.36
CA THR A 31 -12.15 22.06 -1.71
C THR A 31 -11.57 21.82 -0.31
N GLY A 32 -11.21 20.58 -0.01
CA GLY A 32 -10.57 20.17 1.23
C GLY A 32 -9.05 20.06 1.09
N SER A 33 -8.42 19.35 2.04
CA SER A 33 -6.96 19.14 2.03
C SER A 33 -6.44 18.57 0.71
N ARG A 34 -7.15 17.63 0.08
CA ARG A 34 -6.73 17.03 -1.20
C ARG A 34 -6.63 18.06 -2.32
N GLY A 35 -7.70 18.82 -2.57
CA GLY A 35 -7.69 19.86 -3.62
C GLY A 35 -6.73 21.01 -3.33
N LEU A 36 -6.50 21.35 -2.05
CA LEU A 36 -5.50 22.33 -1.66
C LEU A 36 -4.10 21.94 -2.14
N HIS A 37 -3.67 20.70 -1.84
CA HIS A 37 -2.36 20.20 -2.26
C HIS A 37 -2.28 20.02 -3.78
N HIS A 38 -3.41 19.70 -4.43
CA HIS A 38 -3.49 19.62 -5.88
C HIS A 38 -3.10 20.94 -6.58
N LEU A 39 -3.38 22.10 -5.97
CA LEU A 39 -2.88 23.39 -6.49
C LEU A 39 -1.36 23.45 -6.57
N ALA A 40 -0.67 22.96 -5.52
CA ALA A 40 0.78 22.88 -5.52
C ALA A 40 1.29 21.86 -6.54
N TYR A 41 0.62 20.71 -6.64
CA TYR A 41 0.99 19.66 -7.58
C TYR A 41 0.91 20.13 -9.04
N GLU A 42 -0.09 20.93 -9.43
CA GLU A 42 -0.17 21.46 -10.80
C GLU A 42 1.03 22.34 -11.18
N ILE A 43 1.57 23.12 -10.24
CA ILE A 43 2.76 23.95 -10.50
C ILE A 43 4.04 23.10 -10.42
N ILE A 44 4.14 22.18 -9.46
CA ILE A 44 5.26 21.24 -9.35
C ILE A 44 5.37 20.38 -10.62
N ASP A 45 4.26 19.82 -11.10
CA ASP A 45 4.22 18.97 -12.29
C ASP A 45 4.69 19.74 -13.54
N ASN A 46 4.41 21.05 -13.64
CA ASN A 46 4.97 21.88 -14.72
C ASN A 46 6.49 22.01 -14.63
N ALA A 47 7.05 22.16 -13.43
CA ALA A 47 8.50 22.17 -13.21
C ALA A 47 9.14 20.80 -13.48
N ILE A 48 8.43 19.70 -13.13
CA ILE A 48 8.85 18.33 -13.45
C ILE A 48 8.85 18.09 -14.96
N ASP A 49 7.91 18.66 -15.71
CA ASP A 49 7.91 18.56 -17.18
C ASP A 49 9.14 19.26 -17.81
N GLU A 50 9.63 20.37 -17.23
CA GLU A 50 10.90 20.99 -17.63
C GLU A 50 12.11 20.09 -17.33
N ALA A 51 12.08 19.38 -16.19
CA ALA A 51 13.13 18.44 -15.81
C ALA A 51 13.12 17.20 -16.74
N GLY A 52 11.94 16.67 -17.04
CA GLY A 52 11.75 15.57 -17.98
C GLY A 52 12.18 15.92 -19.41
N ALA A 53 12.12 17.20 -19.79
CA ALA A 53 12.64 17.73 -21.05
C ALA A 53 14.16 18.00 -21.02
N GLY A 54 14.83 17.81 -19.87
CA GLY A 54 16.28 17.96 -19.71
C GLY A 54 16.76 19.40 -19.49
N PHE A 55 15.87 20.33 -19.15
CA PHE A 55 16.22 21.74 -18.95
C PHE A 55 16.26 22.18 -17.48
N CYS A 56 15.74 21.36 -16.56
CA CYS A 56 15.71 21.64 -15.13
C CYS A 56 16.38 20.50 -14.36
N ASP A 57 17.24 20.83 -13.40
CA ASP A 57 17.91 19.89 -12.51
C ASP A 57 17.67 20.16 -11.02
N CYS A 58 17.00 21.28 -10.70
CA CYS A 58 16.70 21.68 -9.33
C CYS A 58 15.31 22.31 -9.23
N ILE A 59 14.49 21.79 -8.31
CA ILE A 59 13.20 22.36 -7.94
C ILE A 59 13.21 22.64 -6.44
N SER A 60 12.73 23.81 -6.03
CA SER A 60 12.51 24.13 -4.62
C SER A 60 11.04 24.42 -4.34
N VAL A 61 10.54 23.92 -3.23
CA VAL A 61 9.18 24.13 -2.74
C VAL A 61 9.27 24.67 -1.32
N THR A 62 8.73 25.85 -1.10
CA THR A 62 8.79 26.55 0.19
C THR A 62 7.40 26.85 0.69
N ILE A 63 7.04 26.36 1.88
CA ILE A 63 5.87 26.81 2.63
C ILE A 63 6.27 28.05 3.42
N ASN A 64 5.71 29.20 3.07
CA ASN A 64 6.08 30.49 3.65
C ASN A 64 5.37 30.72 5.00
N ILE A 65 5.90 31.66 5.79
CA ILE A 65 5.38 32.04 7.12
C ILE A 65 3.90 32.45 7.06
N ASP A 66 3.49 33.13 5.97
CA ASP A 66 2.12 33.63 5.79
C ASP A 66 1.12 32.57 5.30
N GLY A 67 1.57 31.31 5.16
CA GLY A 67 0.78 30.19 4.65
C GLY A 67 0.68 30.10 3.13
N SER A 68 1.35 31.00 2.38
CA SER A 68 1.53 30.83 0.94
C SER A 68 2.56 29.75 0.62
N ILE A 69 2.61 29.33 -0.63
CA ILE A 69 3.61 28.38 -1.13
C ILE A 69 4.35 28.99 -2.32
N THR A 70 5.67 28.79 -2.36
CA THR A 70 6.55 29.19 -3.45
C THR A 70 7.15 27.95 -4.09
N ILE A 71 7.06 27.83 -5.41
CA ILE A 71 7.68 26.77 -6.19
C ILE A 71 8.62 27.43 -7.21
N GLU A 72 9.90 27.08 -7.17
CA GLU A 72 10.94 27.58 -8.08
C GLU A 72 11.59 26.41 -8.82
N ASP A 73 11.74 26.56 -10.13
CA ASP A 73 12.53 25.69 -11.00
C ASP A 73 13.66 26.48 -11.68
N ASN A 74 14.71 25.78 -12.08
CA ASN A 74 15.79 26.35 -12.90
C ASN A 74 15.70 25.96 -14.39
N GLY A 75 14.49 25.69 -14.88
CA GLY A 75 14.21 25.36 -16.27
C GLY A 75 14.40 26.54 -17.24
N ARG A 76 13.77 26.45 -18.42
CA ARG A 76 13.87 27.51 -19.44
C ARG A 76 13.14 28.80 -19.07
N GLY A 77 12.20 28.71 -18.14
CA GLY A 77 11.26 29.75 -17.76
C GLY A 77 10.11 29.94 -18.77
N ILE A 78 8.91 30.24 -18.27
CA ILE A 78 7.71 30.43 -19.10
C ILE A 78 7.95 31.54 -20.15
N PRO A 79 7.51 31.38 -21.41
CA PRO A 79 7.69 32.40 -22.43
C PRO A 79 7.06 33.75 -22.05
N VAL A 80 7.81 34.83 -22.25
CA VAL A 80 7.41 36.21 -21.91
C VAL A 80 6.95 37.01 -23.13
N ASP A 81 7.17 36.46 -24.33
CA ASP A 81 6.84 37.09 -25.59
C ASP A 81 5.32 37.19 -25.79
N ILE A 82 4.90 38.20 -26.57
CA ILE A 82 3.50 38.40 -26.91
C ILE A 82 3.04 37.28 -27.86
N HIS A 83 1.96 36.60 -27.50
CA HIS A 83 1.36 35.57 -28.34
C HIS A 83 0.81 36.19 -29.64
N PRO A 84 1.12 35.64 -30.83
CA PRO A 84 0.78 36.24 -32.12
C PRO A 84 -0.72 36.50 -32.28
N ASP A 85 -1.58 35.55 -31.89
CA ASP A 85 -3.04 35.70 -32.05
C ASP A 85 -3.72 36.39 -30.87
N LYS A 86 -3.38 36.02 -29.63
CA LYS A 86 -4.04 36.51 -28.42
C LYS A 86 -3.60 37.90 -27.97
N LYS A 87 -2.48 38.42 -28.52
CA LYS A 87 -1.95 39.77 -28.26
C LYS A 87 -1.64 40.08 -26.78
N ILE A 88 -1.54 39.07 -25.94
CA ILE A 88 -1.05 39.14 -24.55
C ILE A 88 0.21 38.28 -24.41
N SER A 89 1.02 38.50 -23.37
CA SER A 89 2.20 37.66 -23.15
C SER A 89 1.82 36.20 -22.89
N ALA A 90 2.69 35.27 -23.32
CA ALA A 90 2.40 33.85 -23.18
C ALA A 90 2.24 33.40 -21.71
N VAL A 91 3.01 33.98 -20.77
CA VAL A 91 2.77 33.78 -19.32
C VAL A 91 1.37 34.20 -18.91
N ARG A 92 0.90 35.36 -19.38
CA ARG A 92 -0.46 35.82 -19.06
C ARG A 92 -1.51 34.88 -19.65
N LEU A 93 -1.31 34.46 -20.89
CA LEU A 93 -2.20 33.50 -21.53
C LEU A 93 -2.31 32.19 -20.72
N ALA A 94 -1.19 31.67 -20.20
CA ALA A 94 -1.17 30.44 -19.39
C ALA A 94 -1.87 30.57 -18.02
N PHE A 95 -1.89 31.76 -17.42
CA PHE A 95 -2.51 32.01 -16.11
C PHE A 95 -3.92 32.61 -16.19
N GLU A 96 -4.32 33.20 -17.31
CA GLU A 96 -5.62 33.88 -17.49
C GLU A 96 -6.62 33.06 -18.29
N THR A 97 -6.16 32.11 -19.12
CA THR A 97 -7.02 31.38 -20.07
C THR A 97 -7.00 29.87 -19.80
N LEU A 98 -8.19 29.28 -19.66
CA LEU A 98 -8.36 27.83 -19.61
C LEU A 98 -7.98 27.21 -20.96
N HIS A 99 -7.37 26.02 -20.92
CA HIS A 99 -6.94 25.27 -22.11
C HIS A 99 -5.90 26.01 -22.96
N ALA A 100 -5.00 26.75 -22.31
CA ALA A 100 -3.90 27.43 -22.96
C ALA A 100 -2.54 26.93 -22.44
N GLY A 101 -1.68 26.46 -23.35
CA GLY A 101 -0.34 25.99 -23.00
C GLY A 101 0.42 25.40 -24.19
N GLY A 102 1.75 25.38 -24.11
CA GLY A 102 2.61 24.80 -25.16
C GLY A 102 2.65 23.26 -25.20
N LYS A 103 1.82 22.61 -24.39
CA LYS A 103 1.81 21.15 -24.19
C LYS A 103 0.92 20.40 -25.19
N PHE A 104 0.16 21.11 -26.04
CA PHE A 104 -0.75 20.52 -27.02
C PHE A 104 -0.10 20.12 -28.35
N SER A 105 1.03 20.72 -28.73
CA SER A 105 1.64 20.51 -30.05
C SER A 105 2.61 19.32 -30.13
N GLY A 106 2.93 18.66 -29.01
CA GLY A 106 3.89 17.55 -28.95
C GLY A 106 5.35 17.88 -29.33
N GLU A 107 5.62 19.07 -29.89
CA GLU A 107 6.94 19.51 -30.33
C GLU A 107 7.83 20.02 -29.18
N THR A 108 7.22 20.59 -28.14
CA THR A 108 7.97 21.18 -27.01
C THR A 108 8.27 20.19 -25.88
N TYR A 109 7.38 19.22 -25.68
CA TYR A 109 7.50 18.17 -24.68
C TYR A 109 7.14 16.82 -25.32
N LYS A 110 8.10 15.88 -25.37
CA LYS A 110 7.88 14.54 -25.95
C LYS A 110 6.85 13.73 -25.14
N THR A 111 6.84 13.91 -23.83
CA THR A 111 5.88 13.34 -22.87
C THR A 111 5.68 14.32 -21.72
N SER A 112 4.45 14.59 -21.30
CA SER A 112 4.14 15.55 -20.23
C SER A 112 2.93 15.09 -19.42
N GLY A 113 2.93 15.38 -18.12
CA GLY A 113 1.76 15.16 -17.26
C GLY A 113 0.66 16.23 -17.45
N GLY A 114 1.03 17.44 -17.88
CA GLY A 114 0.16 18.61 -17.99
C GLY A 114 -0.62 18.71 -19.30
N LEU A 115 -1.57 17.80 -19.56
CA LEU A 115 -2.20 17.69 -20.89
C LEU A 115 -3.38 18.65 -21.14
N HIS A 116 -4.02 19.17 -20.09
CA HIS A 116 -5.28 19.91 -20.25
C HIS A 116 -5.12 21.42 -20.41
N GLY A 117 -3.94 21.97 -20.14
CA GLY A 117 -3.66 23.41 -20.23
C GLY A 117 -4.50 24.28 -19.28
N VAL A 118 -4.95 23.72 -18.14
CA VAL A 118 -5.79 24.43 -17.15
C VAL A 118 -5.10 24.66 -15.80
N GLY A 119 -4.06 23.90 -15.45
CA GLY A 119 -3.47 23.88 -14.11
C GLY A 119 -3.12 25.25 -13.53
N ALA A 120 -2.23 25.98 -14.20
CA ALA A 120 -1.78 27.31 -13.74
C ALA A 120 -2.94 28.33 -13.64
N SER A 121 -3.86 28.31 -14.60
CA SER A 121 -5.04 29.18 -14.58
C SER A 121 -6.01 28.84 -13.45
N VAL A 122 -6.16 27.56 -13.09
CA VAL A 122 -6.96 27.11 -11.94
C VAL A 122 -6.32 27.55 -10.63
N VAL A 123 -4.98 27.44 -10.51
CA VAL A 123 -4.25 27.99 -9.36
C VAL A 123 -4.49 29.49 -9.23
N ASN A 124 -4.41 30.23 -10.33
CA ASN A 124 -4.70 31.66 -10.36
C ASN A 124 -6.13 31.98 -9.89
N ALA A 125 -7.11 31.23 -10.41
CA ALA A 125 -8.52 31.41 -10.08
C ALA A 125 -8.83 31.15 -8.60
N LEU A 126 -8.15 30.20 -7.95
CA LEU A 126 -8.50 29.72 -6.60
C LEU A 126 -7.63 30.31 -5.47
N CYS A 127 -6.83 31.33 -5.77
CA CYS A 127 -5.95 32.00 -4.82
C CYS A 127 -6.32 33.46 -4.55
N VAL A 128 -5.97 33.95 -3.36
CA VAL A 128 -6.06 35.37 -2.99
C VAL A 128 -5.09 36.19 -3.83
N TYR A 129 -3.87 35.66 -4.02
CA TYR A 129 -2.88 36.25 -4.90
C TYR A 129 -2.02 35.17 -5.55
N VAL A 130 -1.48 35.50 -6.72
CA VAL A 130 -0.44 34.74 -7.42
C VAL A 130 0.60 35.71 -7.97
N THR A 131 1.87 35.44 -7.72
CA THR A 131 3.02 36.15 -8.30
C THR A 131 3.84 35.18 -9.12
N VAL A 132 4.14 35.56 -10.36
CA VAL A 132 4.97 34.75 -11.26
C VAL A 132 6.20 35.56 -11.64
N ASP A 133 7.36 35.06 -11.24
CA ASP A 133 8.68 35.60 -11.54
C ASP A 133 9.37 34.70 -12.56
N ILE A 134 9.89 35.31 -13.64
CA ILE A 134 10.52 34.57 -14.74
C ILE A 134 11.91 35.12 -15.00
N LYS A 135 12.92 34.26 -14.85
CA LYS A 135 14.31 34.53 -15.24
C LYS A 135 14.48 34.06 -16.68
N ARG A 136 14.55 35.00 -17.62
CA ARG A 136 14.71 34.70 -19.06
C ARG A 136 15.39 35.85 -19.79
N ASN A 137 16.21 35.56 -20.79
CA ASN A 137 16.90 36.58 -21.61
C ASN A 137 17.70 37.61 -20.78
N GLY A 138 18.33 37.17 -19.68
CA GLY A 138 19.13 38.04 -18.79
C GLY A 138 18.33 39.06 -17.97
N LYS A 139 17.00 38.88 -17.87
CA LYS A 139 16.09 39.77 -17.13
C LYS A 139 15.20 38.95 -16.18
N LEU A 140 14.71 39.62 -15.14
CA LEU A 140 13.67 39.11 -14.25
C LEU A 140 12.37 39.85 -14.58
N TYR A 141 11.39 39.10 -15.06
CA TYR A 141 10.04 39.58 -15.34
C TYR A 141 9.11 39.17 -14.21
N ARG A 142 8.13 40.03 -13.89
CA ARG A 142 7.11 39.76 -12.88
C ARG A 142 5.72 40.08 -13.42
N VAL A 143 4.76 39.21 -13.13
CA VAL A 143 3.32 39.46 -13.26
C VAL A 143 2.62 39.09 -11.95
N GLU A 144 1.62 39.88 -11.56
CA GLU A 144 0.90 39.71 -10.29
C GLU A 144 -0.61 39.68 -10.50
N TYR A 145 -1.26 38.77 -9.79
CA TYR A 145 -2.71 38.59 -9.77
C TYR A 145 -3.26 38.64 -8.34
N VAL A 146 -4.51 39.09 -8.21
CA VAL A 146 -5.26 39.12 -6.95
C VAL A 146 -6.72 38.72 -7.17
N ASP A 147 -7.46 38.48 -6.08
CA ASP A 147 -8.91 38.30 -6.07
C ASP A 147 -9.42 37.22 -7.04
N GLY A 148 -8.72 36.09 -7.10
CA GLY A 148 -9.10 34.97 -7.96
C GLY A 148 -8.75 35.17 -9.43
N GLY A 149 -7.57 35.73 -9.71
CA GLY A 149 -7.01 35.81 -11.05
C GLY A 149 -7.19 37.14 -11.77
N LYS A 150 -7.63 38.20 -11.07
CA LYS A 150 -7.64 39.55 -11.63
C LYS A 150 -6.22 40.08 -11.71
N LEU A 151 -5.85 40.62 -12.87
CA LEU A 151 -4.53 41.21 -13.09
C LEU A 151 -4.34 42.44 -12.18
N LYS A 152 -3.35 42.37 -11.29
CA LYS A 152 -2.95 43.50 -10.43
C LYS A 152 -1.88 44.34 -11.12
N THR A 153 -0.84 43.66 -11.61
CA THR A 153 0.29 44.29 -12.30
C THR A 153 0.60 43.50 -13.55
N ASP A 154 0.57 44.16 -14.71
CA ASP A 154 0.94 43.54 -15.99
C ASP A 154 2.43 43.15 -16.00
N LEU A 155 2.82 42.29 -16.94
CA LEU A 155 4.17 41.77 -17.07
C LEU A 155 5.17 42.92 -17.24
N HIS A 156 6.08 43.07 -16.28
CA HIS A 156 7.10 44.12 -16.30
C HIS A 156 8.45 43.58 -15.85
N ILE A 157 9.52 44.31 -16.19
CA ILE A 157 10.89 43.95 -15.81
C ILE A 157 11.17 44.53 -14.42
N VAL A 158 11.43 43.66 -13.45
CA VAL A 158 11.82 44.04 -12.08
C VAL A 158 13.33 43.95 -11.85
N GLY A 159 14.06 43.28 -12.74
CA GLY A 159 15.52 43.15 -12.66
C GLY A 159 16.19 43.00 -14.03
N LYS A 160 17.40 43.55 -14.17
CA LYS A 160 18.25 43.44 -15.37
C LYS A 160 19.59 42.81 -15.00
N LYS A 161 20.25 42.17 -15.96
CA LYS A 161 21.55 41.47 -15.79
C LYS A 161 21.44 40.30 -14.79
N ILE A 162 20.38 39.53 -14.93
CA ILE A 162 20.09 38.36 -14.10
C ILE A 162 20.80 37.14 -14.69
N ASN A 163 21.47 36.36 -13.84
CA ASN A 163 22.08 35.09 -14.22
C ASN A 163 21.08 33.94 -14.08
N GLY A 164 21.23 32.92 -14.92
CA GLY A 164 20.39 31.73 -14.93
C GLY A 164 19.03 31.93 -15.60
N THR A 165 18.26 30.85 -15.62
CA THR A 165 16.90 30.78 -16.15
C THR A 165 16.00 30.07 -15.13
N GLY A 166 14.68 30.20 -15.30
CA GLY A 166 13.73 29.51 -14.44
C GLY A 166 12.42 30.26 -14.25
N THR A 167 11.50 29.64 -13.53
CA THR A 167 10.25 30.25 -13.10
C THR A 167 10.06 30.06 -11.60
N THR A 168 9.56 31.10 -10.94
CA THR A 168 9.16 31.08 -9.54
C THR A 168 7.70 31.48 -9.47
N VAL A 169 6.85 30.61 -8.92
CA VAL A 169 5.43 30.88 -8.70
C VAL A 169 5.15 30.88 -7.22
N THR A 170 4.65 32.00 -6.70
CA THR A 170 4.21 32.12 -5.30
C THR A 170 2.72 32.37 -5.27
N PHE A 171 1.96 31.60 -4.48
CA PHE A 171 0.53 31.78 -4.38
C PHE A 171 -0.04 31.47 -3.00
N LYS A 172 -1.16 32.11 -2.67
CA LYS A 172 -1.89 31.92 -1.41
C LYS A 172 -3.33 31.47 -1.65
N PRO A 173 -3.71 30.26 -1.24
CA PRO A 173 -5.06 29.73 -1.41
C PRO A 173 -6.15 30.62 -0.79
N ASP A 174 -7.30 30.73 -1.47
CA ASP A 174 -8.41 31.60 -1.04
C ASP A 174 -9.27 30.94 0.06
N PRO A 175 -9.34 31.49 1.29
CA PRO A 175 -10.15 30.93 2.37
C PRO A 175 -11.67 30.97 2.09
N LEU A 176 -12.13 31.76 1.12
CA LEU A 176 -13.53 31.75 0.70
C LEU A 176 -13.89 30.49 -0.10
N ILE A 177 -12.90 29.90 -0.77
CA ILE A 177 -13.02 28.66 -1.55
C ILE A 177 -12.70 27.46 -0.65
N PHE A 178 -11.55 27.50 0.04
CA PHE A 178 -11.06 26.41 0.87
C PHE A 178 -11.50 26.55 2.32
N LYS A 179 -12.79 26.27 2.57
CA LYS A 179 -13.42 26.45 3.88
C LYS A 179 -12.95 25.45 4.95
N GLU A 180 -12.52 24.27 4.54
CA GLU A 180 -12.05 23.23 5.46
C GLU A 180 -10.65 23.52 5.97
N THR A 181 -9.74 23.92 5.09
CA THR A 181 -8.36 24.25 5.43
C THR A 181 -7.66 25.00 4.30
N THR A 182 -6.84 25.99 4.67
CA THR A 182 -5.85 26.65 3.80
C THR A 182 -4.41 26.25 4.16
N VAL A 183 -4.25 25.28 5.05
CA VAL A 183 -2.96 24.89 5.61
C VAL A 183 -2.36 23.74 4.80
N PHE A 184 -1.28 24.01 4.08
CA PHE A 184 -0.47 22.96 3.45
C PHE A 184 0.18 22.07 4.52
N LYS A 185 0.10 20.76 4.32
CA LYS A 185 0.70 19.74 5.19
C LYS A 185 2.08 19.39 4.65
N TYR A 186 3.09 19.56 5.48
CA TYR A 186 4.48 19.24 5.13
C TYR A 186 4.63 17.79 4.67
N ASP A 187 4.08 16.83 5.41
CA ASP A 187 4.24 15.41 5.12
C ASP A 187 3.59 14.98 3.79
N SER A 188 2.48 15.63 3.40
CA SER A 188 1.82 15.39 2.11
C SER A 188 2.65 15.92 0.93
N LEU A 189 3.30 17.07 1.08
CA LEU A 189 4.24 17.57 0.07
C LEU A 189 5.52 16.73 0.05
N ARG A 190 6.09 16.44 1.22
CA ARG A 190 7.28 15.60 1.39
C ARG A 190 7.14 14.27 0.66
N SER A 191 6.05 13.54 0.93
CA SER A 191 5.82 12.23 0.32
C SER A 191 5.79 12.34 -1.20
N ARG A 192 5.03 13.29 -1.75
CA ARG A 192 4.94 13.51 -3.20
C ARG A 192 6.27 13.92 -3.84
N LEU A 193 7.02 14.83 -3.20
CA LEU A 193 8.31 15.30 -3.71
C LEU A 193 9.38 14.20 -3.65
N LEU A 194 9.34 13.36 -2.61
CA LEU A 194 10.20 12.18 -2.51
C LEU A 194 9.93 11.19 -3.66
N GLU A 195 8.66 10.87 -3.94
CA GLU A 195 8.28 10.04 -5.10
C GLU A 195 8.81 10.61 -6.42
N LEU A 196 8.59 11.92 -6.66
CA LEU A 196 9.05 12.60 -7.87
C LEU A 196 10.57 12.55 -8.02
N SER A 197 11.33 12.61 -6.92
CA SER A 197 12.79 12.48 -6.94
C SER A 197 13.27 11.09 -7.35
N PHE A 198 12.47 10.04 -7.09
CA PHE A 198 12.74 8.69 -7.58
C PHE A 198 12.35 8.51 -9.04
N LEU A 199 11.21 9.06 -9.46
CA LEU A 199 10.73 8.97 -10.85
C LEU A 199 11.63 9.75 -11.82
N ASN A 200 12.32 10.79 -11.34
CA ASN A 200 13.19 11.65 -12.13
C ASN A 200 14.63 11.56 -11.61
N SER A 201 15.33 10.50 -12.04
CA SER A 201 16.71 10.23 -11.61
C SER A 201 17.64 11.41 -11.91
N GLY A 202 18.38 11.86 -10.91
CA GLY A 202 19.30 13.00 -11.02
C GLY A 202 18.69 14.38 -10.75
N LEU A 203 17.36 14.48 -10.61
CA LEU A 203 16.70 15.72 -10.17
C LEU A 203 16.94 15.95 -8.67
N THR A 204 17.23 17.19 -8.30
CA THR A 204 17.28 17.62 -6.90
C THR A 204 16.00 18.37 -6.56
N ILE A 205 15.32 17.94 -5.50
CA ILE A 205 14.11 18.61 -5.02
C ILE A 205 14.32 19.03 -3.56
N VAL A 206 14.11 20.30 -3.25
CA VAL A 206 14.22 20.85 -1.90
C VAL A 206 12.84 21.21 -1.38
N LEU A 207 12.48 20.74 -0.19
CA LEU A 207 11.27 21.16 0.53
C LEU A 207 11.67 21.94 1.79
N SER A 208 11.16 23.15 1.94
CA SER A 208 11.35 23.98 3.13
C SER A 208 10.02 24.40 3.74
N ASP A 209 9.86 24.24 5.04
CA ASP A 209 8.76 24.82 5.82
C ASP A 209 9.30 25.91 6.72
N GLN A 210 8.92 27.15 6.45
CA GLN A 210 9.38 28.32 7.19
C GLN A 210 8.42 28.70 8.32
N ARG A 211 7.33 27.94 8.53
CA ARG A 211 6.39 28.21 9.62
C ARG A 211 7.02 27.74 10.94
N GLY A 212 7.40 28.68 11.80
CA GLY A 212 8.06 28.35 13.07
C GLY A 212 9.55 28.04 12.86
N GLU A 213 10.03 26.92 13.42
CA GLU A 213 11.41 26.48 13.18
C GLU A 213 11.54 25.96 11.75
N THR A 214 12.52 26.51 11.01
CA THR A 214 12.68 26.18 9.60
C THR A 214 13.12 24.72 9.43
N LYS A 215 12.25 23.90 8.84
CA LYS A 215 12.53 22.52 8.48
C LYS A 215 12.84 22.45 7.00
N THR A 216 14.01 21.94 6.63
CA THR A 216 14.41 21.77 5.22
C THR A 216 14.89 20.35 4.96
N GLU A 217 14.42 19.75 3.87
CA GLU A 217 14.79 18.41 3.43
C GLU A 217 15.12 18.46 1.93
N THR A 218 16.12 17.68 1.52
CA THR A 218 16.55 17.59 0.12
C THR A 218 16.44 16.15 -0.35
N PHE A 219 15.73 15.97 -1.46
CA PHE A 219 15.49 14.67 -2.10
C PHE A 219 16.29 14.61 -3.40
N SER A 220 17.05 13.53 -3.55
CA SER A 220 17.74 13.20 -4.80
C SER A 220 17.98 11.70 -4.83
N SER A 221 17.57 11.06 -5.92
CA SER A 221 17.83 9.64 -6.14
C SER A 221 18.60 9.43 -7.44
N LYS A 222 19.67 8.62 -7.34
CA LYS A 222 20.44 8.14 -8.51
C LYS A 222 19.98 6.78 -9.00
N ASN A 223 19.29 6.02 -8.16
CA ASN A 223 18.86 4.64 -8.45
C ASN A 223 17.41 4.57 -8.99
N GLY A 224 16.81 5.71 -9.29
CA GLY A 224 15.47 5.80 -9.87
C GLY A 224 14.42 5.00 -9.10
N ILE A 225 13.54 4.33 -9.85
CA ILE A 225 12.46 3.51 -9.29
C ILE A 225 12.94 2.24 -8.57
N ILE A 226 14.18 1.78 -8.81
CA ILE A 226 14.77 0.68 -8.02
C ILE A 226 14.93 1.15 -6.57
N GLY A 227 15.53 2.33 -6.38
CA GLY A 227 15.68 2.93 -5.05
C GLY A 227 14.33 3.23 -4.39
N PHE A 228 13.28 3.48 -5.20
CA PHE A 228 11.94 3.70 -4.67
C PHE A 228 11.33 2.44 -4.07
N VAL A 229 11.40 1.31 -4.78
CA VAL A 229 10.93 0.01 -4.25
C VAL A 229 11.67 -0.37 -2.97
N GLU A 230 13.00 -0.19 -2.95
CA GLU A 230 13.81 -0.45 -1.75
C GLU A 230 13.40 0.45 -0.58
N HIS A 231 13.09 1.72 -0.85
CA HIS A 231 12.60 2.67 0.14
C HIS A 231 11.23 2.25 0.70
N LEU A 232 10.28 1.87 -0.16
CA LEU A 232 8.95 1.40 0.24
C LEU A 232 9.02 0.15 1.15
N ILE A 233 9.86 -0.82 0.80
CA ILE A 233 10.06 -2.01 1.65
C ILE A 233 10.64 -1.60 3.00
N LYS A 234 11.62 -0.71 3.03
CA LYS A 234 12.21 -0.23 4.29
C LYS A 234 11.18 0.47 5.18
N GLU A 235 10.28 1.27 4.61
CA GLU A 235 9.21 1.94 5.38
C GLU A 235 8.15 0.94 5.88
N SER A 236 7.87 -0.12 5.12
CA SER A 236 6.90 -1.15 5.50
C SER A 236 7.31 -2.02 6.71
N SER A 237 8.58 -1.98 7.12
CA SER A 237 9.18 -2.86 8.14
C SER A 237 9.17 -4.36 7.81
N PHE A 238 8.80 -4.75 6.58
CA PHE A 238 8.95 -6.11 6.08
C PHE A 238 10.36 -6.40 5.57
N LEU A 239 10.73 -7.67 5.52
CA LEU A 239 12.03 -8.10 5.00
C LEU A 239 11.91 -8.50 3.53
N PRO A 240 12.83 -8.05 2.66
CA PRO A 240 12.83 -8.46 1.26
C PRO A 240 13.16 -9.96 1.14
N VAL A 241 12.38 -10.68 0.33
CA VAL A 241 12.56 -12.11 0.06
C VAL A 241 13.82 -12.37 -0.77
N HIS A 242 14.23 -11.38 -1.57
CA HIS A 242 15.41 -11.46 -2.42
C HIS A 242 16.17 -10.13 -2.41
N LYS A 243 17.50 -10.21 -2.52
CA LYS A 243 18.40 -9.04 -2.33
C LYS A 243 18.23 -7.94 -3.39
N LYS A 244 18.03 -8.30 -4.65
CA LYS A 244 18.01 -7.36 -5.77
C LYS A 244 16.59 -7.25 -6.34
N PRO A 245 16.02 -6.03 -6.50
CA PRO A 245 14.77 -5.85 -7.21
C PRO A 245 14.81 -6.40 -8.64
N ILE A 246 13.68 -6.95 -9.08
CA ILE A 246 13.42 -7.25 -10.49
C ILE A 246 13.23 -5.89 -11.17
N TYR A 247 13.98 -5.63 -12.23
CA TYR A 247 13.91 -4.35 -12.95
C TYR A 247 13.95 -4.58 -14.45
N PHE A 248 13.12 -3.85 -15.18
CA PHE A 248 13.20 -3.73 -16.62
C PHE A 248 12.77 -2.33 -17.09
N ASN A 249 13.31 -1.93 -18.23
CA ASN A 249 12.94 -0.72 -18.96
C ASN A 249 12.83 -1.11 -20.44
N GLY A 250 11.73 -0.76 -21.08
CA GLY A 250 11.49 -1.07 -22.50
C GLY A 250 10.65 0.00 -23.17
N GLU A 251 10.80 0.12 -24.48
CA GLU A 251 10.06 1.06 -25.33
C GLU A 251 9.40 0.29 -26.47
N LYS A 252 8.13 0.57 -26.71
CA LYS A 252 7.37 0.01 -27.83
C LYS A 252 6.26 0.98 -28.21
N ASP A 253 6.08 1.21 -29.51
CA ASP A 253 5.04 2.10 -30.05
C ASP A 253 5.05 3.50 -29.38
N ASP A 254 6.26 4.08 -29.22
CA ASP A 254 6.53 5.35 -28.52
C ASP A 254 6.10 5.41 -27.05
N VAL A 255 5.80 4.27 -26.44
CA VAL A 255 5.48 4.12 -25.01
C VAL A 255 6.67 3.49 -24.29
N ILE A 256 7.19 4.20 -23.30
CA ILE A 256 8.26 3.69 -22.44
C ILE A 256 7.63 3.13 -21.17
N VAL A 257 7.99 1.91 -20.80
CA VAL A 257 7.57 1.24 -19.57
C VAL A 257 8.82 0.92 -18.75
N GLU A 258 8.89 1.50 -17.57
CA GLU A 258 9.92 1.24 -16.56
C GLU A 258 9.26 0.61 -15.33
N CYS A 259 9.76 -0.52 -14.87
CA CYS A 259 9.17 -1.24 -13.75
C CYS A 259 10.23 -1.82 -12.83
N ALA A 260 10.02 -1.64 -11.52
CA ALA A 260 10.79 -2.26 -10.45
C ALA A 260 9.84 -3.04 -9.53
N ILE A 261 10.21 -4.27 -9.17
CA ILE A 261 9.44 -5.17 -8.31
C ILE A 261 10.36 -5.79 -7.27
N GLN A 262 9.92 -5.82 -6.02
CA GLN A 262 10.58 -6.61 -4.98
C GLN A 262 9.53 -7.23 -4.06
N TYR A 263 9.66 -8.54 -3.85
CA TYR A 263 8.80 -9.25 -2.92
C TYR A 263 9.33 -9.16 -1.49
N ASN A 264 8.42 -9.04 -0.54
CA ASN A 264 8.67 -9.02 0.90
C ASN A 264 7.91 -10.17 1.62
N ASP A 265 8.17 -10.34 2.91
CA ASP A 265 7.59 -11.38 3.75
C ASP A 265 6.21 -11.03 4.35
N GLY A 266 5.69 -9.84 4.04
CA GLY A 266 4.34 -9.40 4.37
C GLY A 266 3.26 -10.01 3.49
N ASP A 267 2.00 -9.72 3.82
CA ASP A 267 0.81 -10.30 3.18
C ASP A 267 0.06 -9.28 2.29
N ASP A 268 0.51 -8.01 2.28
CA ASP A 268 -0.13 -6.91 1.58
C ASP A 268 0.50 -6.63 0.21
N GLU A 269 -0.30 -6.03 -0.69
CA GLU A 269 0.16 -5.51 -1.97
C GLU A 269 0.44 -4.00 -1.86
N SER A 270 1.59 -3.58 -2.38
CA SER A 270 2.01 -2.18 -2.53
C SER A 270 2.37 -1.96 -4.00
N LEU A 271 1.36 -1.67 -4.81
CA LEU A 271 1.52 -1.34 -6.23
C LEU A 271 1.36 0.18 -6.41
N HIS A 272 2.43 0.83 -6.87
CA HIS A 272 2.47 2.26 -7.15
C HIS A 272 2.66 2.45 -8.66
N SER A 273 1.65 3.00 -9.33
CA SER A 273 1.63 3.18 -10.78
C SER A 273 1.61 4.66 -11.16
N TYR A 274 2.36 5.00 -12.20
CA TYR A 274 2.55 6.36 -12.68
C TYR A 274 2.50 6.44 -14.20
N VAL A 275 1.88 7.49 -14.72
CA VAL A 275 1.91 7.84 -16.15
C VAL A 275 2.36 9.28 -16.28
N ASN A 276 3.49 9.51 -16.96
CA ASN A 276 4.12 10.83 -17.08
C ASN A 276 4.31 11.52 -15.71
N ASN A 277 4.84 10.78 -14.72
CA ASN A 277 5.04 11.21 -13.32
C ASN A 277 3.76 11.44 -12.49
N ILE A 278 2.57 11.25 -13.07
CA ILE A 278 1.28 11.43 -12.38
C ILE A 278 0.84 10.09 -11.78
N PRO A 279 0.48 10.04 -10.49
CA PRO A 279 0.05 8.81 -9.85
C PRO A 279 -1.33 8.41 -10.36
N THR A 280 -1.51 7.13 -10.66
CA THR A 280 -2.78 6.56 -11.08
C THR A 280 -3.40 5.73 -9.94
N ASP A 281 -3.91 6.43 -8.91
CA ASP A 281 -4.45 5.82 -7.69
C ASP A 281 -5.61 4.82 -7.94
N GLU A 282 -6.35 4.99 -9.04
CA GLU A 282 -7.45 4.12 -9.46
C GLU A 282 -7.02 3.11 -10.54
N GLY A 283 -5.72 3.05 -10.84
CA GLY A 283 -5.11 2.14 -11.79
C GLY A 283 -5.41 2.48 -13.24
N GLY A 284 -5.72 1.48 -14.06
CA GLY A 284 -6.01 1.68 -15.48
C GLY A 284 -5.54 0.54 -16.37
N THR A 285 -5.53 0.79 -17.67
CA THR A 285 -5.18 -0.19 -18.71
C THR A 285 -3.74 -0.70 -18.56
N HIS A 286 -2.80 0.14 -18.13
CA HIS A 286 -1.42 -0.22 -17.84
C HIS A 286 -1.29 -1.24 -16.71
N GLU A 287 -2.02 -1.06 -15.61
CA GLU A 287 -2.03 -2.01 -14.51
C GLU A 287 -2.66 -3.35 -14.90
N SER A 288 -3.75 -3.32 -15.67
CA SER A 288 -4.38 -4.55 -16.19
C SER A 288 -3.39 -5.37 -17.03
N GLY A 289 -2.68 -4.69 -17.94
CA GLY A 289 -1.67 -5.31 -18.80
C GLY A 289 -0.50 -5.88 -18.01
N PHE A 290 -0.02 -5.12 -17.02
CA PHE A 290 1.03 -5.56 -16.09
C PHE A 290 0.62 -6.80 -15.31
N ARG A 291 -0.55 -6.79 -14.65
CA ARG A 291 -1.05 -7.92 -13.84
C ARG A 291 -1.23 -9.19 -14.68
N THR A 292 -1.75 -9.04 -15.89
CA THR A 292 -1.92 -10.15 -16.83
C THR A 292 -0.57 -10.73 -17.26
N ALA A 293 0.41 -9.89 -17.58
CA ALA A 293 1.76 -10.34 -17.91
C ALA A 293 2.46 -11.01 -16.73
N LEU A 294 2.39 -10.42 -15.54
CA LEU A 294 3.00 -10.97 -14.33
C LEU A 294 2.54 -12.40 -14.07
N THR A 295 1.22 -12.63 -14.12
CA THR A 295 0.63 -13.96 -13.97
C THR A 295 1.13 -14.93 -15.03
N LYS A 296 1.23 -14.49 -16.29
CA LYS A 296 1.67 -15.32 -17.41
C LYS A 296 3.15 -15.71 -17.30
N VAL A 297 4.05 -14.76 -17.02
CA VAL A 297 5.49 -15.02 -16.91
C VAL A 297 5.79 -15.97 -15.75
N PHE A 298 5.19 -15.73 -14.58
CA PHE A 298 5.44 -16.57 -13.41
C PHE A 298 5.00 -18.02 -13.65
N ASN A 299 3.82 -18.21 -14.25
CA ASN A 299 3.35 -19.55 -14.62
C ASN A 299 4.23 -20.22 -15.68
N ASN A 300 4.61 -19.49 -16.73
CA ASN A 300 5.44 -20.04 -17.80
C ASN A 300 6.83 -20.44 -17.29
N TYR A 301 7.49 -19.56 -16.53
CA TYR A 301 8.81 -19.84 -15.96
C TYR A 301 8.74 -20.97 -14.93
N GLY A 302 7.74 -20.96 -14.05
CA GLY A 302 7.53 -22.01 -13.04
C GLY A 302 7.34 -23.39 -13.64
N ARG A 303 6.52 -23.51 -14.69
CA ARG A 303 6.32 -24.79 -15.42
C ARG A 303 7.56 -25.22 -16.19
N LYS A 304 8.19 -24.29 -16.94
CA LYS A 304 9.41 -24.57 -17.72
C LYS A 304 10.54 -25.13 -16.85
N ASN A 305 10.65 -24.63 -15.61
CA ASN A 305 11.70 -25.02 -14.67
C ASN A 305 11.24 -26.05 -13.61
N ASN A 306 10.07 -26.68 -13.77
CA ASN A 306 9.51 -27.68 -12.86
C ASN A 306 9.45 -27.22 -11.38
N LEU A 307 9.13 -25.95 -11.14
CA LEU A 307 9.03 -25.39 -9.79
C LEU A 307 7.73 -25.78 -9.09
N PHE A 308 6.66 -26.02 -9.87
CA PHE A 308 5.36 -26.48 -9.38
C PHE A 308 4.62 -27.26 -10.47
N LYS A 309 3.61 -28.04 -10.06
CA LYS A 309 2.80 -28.90 -10.93
C LYS A 309 1.67 -28.12 -11.60
N LYS A 310 1.03 -28.72 -12.61
CA LYS A 310 -0.05 -28.06 -13.38
C LYS A 310 -1.27 -27.70 -12.52
N GLU A 311 -1.52 -28.45 -11.45
CA GLU A 311 -2.61 -28.22 -10.50
C GLU A 311 -2.34 -27.02 -9.57
N GLU A 312 -1.08 -26.58 -9.48
CA GLU A 312 -0.58 -25.51 -8.62
C GLU A 312 -0.41 -24.19 -9.39
N ASN A 313 -1.29 -23.92 -10.36
CA ASN A 313 -1.22 -22.70 -11.15
C ASN A 313 -1.49 -21.46 -10.28
N LEU A 314 -0.57 -20.50 -10.40
CA LEU A 314 -0.66 -19.21 -9.74
C LEU A 314 -1.76 -18.37 -10.43
N ILE A 315 -2.63 -17.75 -9.63
CA ILE A 315 -3.59 -16.74 -10.09
C ILE A 315 -3.15 -15.35 -9.65
N GLY A 316 -3.78 -14.30 -10.19
CA GLY A 316 -3.48 -12.90 -9.85
C GLY A 316 -3.42 -12.64 -8.34
N ASP A 317 -4.37 -13.18 -7.58
CA ASP A 317 -4.42 -13.00 -6.12
C ASP A 317 -3.30 -13.70 -5.36
N ASP A 318 -2.63 -14.71 -5.95
CA ASP A 318 -1.47 -15.36 -5.32
C ASP A 318 -0.19 -14.53 -5.47
N LEU A 319 -0.17 -13.63 -6.46
CA LEU A 319 0.99 -12.79 -6.81
C LEU A 319 1.00 -11.47 -6.03
N LYS A 320 -0.12 -11.10 -5.41
CA LYS A 320 -0.28 -9.85 -4.65
C LYS A 320 0.46 -9.87 -3.31
N ASP A 321 0.48 -11.01 -2.63
CA ASP A 321 0.99 -11.11 -1.27
C ASP A 321 2.49 -10.78 -1.22
N GLY A 322 2.82 -9.71 -0.50
CA GLY A 322 4.18 -9.22 -0.35
C GLY A 322 4.75 -8.55 -1.61
N LEU A 323 3.92 -8.23 -2.60
CA LEU A 323 4.36 -7.52 -3.81
C LEU A 323 4.56 -6.03 -3.50
N THR A 324 5.80 -5.54 -3.62
CA THR A 324 6.09 -4.10 -3.72
C THR A 324 6.54 -3.79 -5.15
N CYS A 325 5.82 -2.89 -5.84
CA CYS A 325 6.05 -2.60 -7.25
C CYS A 325 5.90 -1.10 -7.53
N VAL A 326 6.84 -0.57 -8.31
CA VAL A 326 6.73 0.75 -8.94
C VAL A 326 6.68 0.56 -10.45
N LEU A 327 5.57 0.98 -11.07
CA LEU A 327 5.33 0.91 -12.51
C LEU A 327 5.22 2.34 -13.06
N SER A 328 6.18 2.77 -13.86
CA SER A 328 6.24 4.12 -14.44
C SER A 328 6.17 4.05 -15.96
N LEU A 329 5.24 4.80 -16.55
CA LEU A 329 5.06 4.89 -17.99
C LEU A 329 5.35 6.30 -18.48
N LYS A 330 5.93 6.40 -19.68
CA LYS A 330 5.94 7.63 -20.47
C LYS A 330 5.11 7.41 -21.73
N VAL A 331 4.03 8.19 -21.86
CA VAL A 331 3.04 8.09 -22.93
C VAL A 331 2.88 9.47 -23.57
N LYS A 332 2.87 9.54 -24.90
CA LYS A 332 2.77 10.81 -25.64
C LYS A 332 1.42 11.50 -25.44
N ASP A 333 0.32 10.77 -25.67
CA ASP A 333 -1.06 11.27 -25.51
C ASP A 333 -1.86 10.42 -24.51
N PRO A 334 -1.59 10.55 -23.19
CA PRO A 334 -2.38 9.85 -22.18
C PRO A 334 -3.81 10.37 -22.13
N GLN A 335 -4.76 9.45 -22.01
CA GLN A 335 -6.17 9.72 -21.76
C GLN A 335 -6.51 9.21 -20.37
N PHE A 336 -7.07 10.10 -19.55
CA PHE A 336 -7.48 9.78 -18.18
C PHE A 336 -8.99 9.91 -18.01
N GLU A 337 -9.55 9.12 -17.08
CA GLU A 337 -10.90 9.34 -16.58
C GLU A 337 -10.91 10.60 -15.68
N GLY A 338 -11.44 11.70 -16.20
CA GLY A 338 -11.60 12.96 -15.46
C GLY A 338 -10.31 13.78 -15.27
N GLN A 339 -10.45 14.96 -14.65
CA GLN A 339 -9.36 15.94 -14.50
C GLN A 339 -8.30 15.53 -13.46
N THR A 340 -8.67 14.75 -12.45
CA THR A 340 -7.74 14.32 -11.39
C THR A 340 -6.72 13.27 -11.84
N LYS A 341 -6.82 12.80 -13.10
CA LYS A 341 -5.87 11.89 -13.76
C LYS A 341 -5.57 10.61 -12.97
N THR A 342 -6.57 10.08 -12.26
CA THR A 342 -6.41 8.94 -11.35
C THR A 342 -6.46 7.59 -12.06
N LYS A 343 -7.04 7.52 -13.27
CA LYS A 343 -7.19 6.27 -14.03
C LYS A 343 -6.91 6.42 -15.51
N LEU A 344 -6.00 5.61 -16.06
CA LEU A 344 -5.64 5.61 -17.48
C LEU A 344 -6.65 4.81 -18.33
N SER A 345 -7.09 5.35 -19.46
CA SER A 345 -8.14 4.77 -20.32
C SER A 345 -7.67 4.37 -21.74
N ASN A 346 -6.42 4.63 -22.14
CA ASN A 346 -5.88 4.19 -23.42
C ASN A 346 -5.87 2.66 -23.55
N MET A 347 -6.68 2.10 -24.45
CA MET A 347 -6.84 0.64 -24.59
C MET A 347 -5.60 -0.05 -25.16
N GLU A 348 -4.87 0.62 -26.05
CA GLU A 348 -3.64 0.13 -26.67
C GLU A 348 -2.50 -0.08 -25.66
N ILE A 349 -2.48 0.69 -24.58
CA ILE A 349 -1.45 0.62 -23.53
C ILE A 349 -1.45 -0.74 -22.83
N GLU A 350 -2.61 -1.38 -22.67
CA GLU A 350 -2.71 -2.68 -22.02
C GLU A 350 -1.84 -3.73 -22.73
N GLY A 351 -1.96 -3.84 -24.06
CA GLY A 351 -1.20 -4.79 -24.87
C GLY A 351 0.30 -4.47 -24.91
N ILE A 352 0.66 -3.18 -24.93
CA ILE A 352 2.05 -2.73 -24.92
C ILE A 352 2.73 -3.10 -23.60
N VAL A 353 2.12 -2.72 -22.47
CA VAL A 353 2.65 -3.04 -21.13
C VAL A 353 2.71 -4.54 -20.93
N GLN A 354 1.69 -5.28 -21.37
CA GLN A 354 1.70 -6.73 -21.29
C GLN A 354 2.89 -7.33 -22.06
N SER A 355 3.16 -6.84 -23.27
CA SER A 355 4.29 -7.31 -24.10
C SER A 355 5.63 -7.04 -23.42
N LEU A 356 5.89 -5.79 -23.04
CA LEU A 356 7.16 -5.36 -22.44
C LEU A 356 7.41 -6.01 -21.08
N THR A 357 6.37 -6.15 -20.26
CA THR A 357 6.47 -6.84 -18.96
C THR A 357 6.78 -8.32 -19.15
N ASN A 358 6.15 -8.99 -20.13
CA ASN A 358 6.45 -10.39 -20.41
C ASN A 358 7.93 -10.58 -20.79
N GLU A 359 8.43 -9.74 -21.67
CA GLU A 359 9.82 -9.79 -22.12
C GLU A 359 10.80 -9.46 -20.98
N GLY A 360 10.60 -8.33 -20.32
CA GLY A 360 11.50 -7.81 -19.28
C GLY A 360 11.66 -8.76 -18.10
N ILE A 361 10.55 -9.27 -17.55
CA ILE A 361 10.60 -10.23 -16.42
C ILE A 361 11.18 -11.57 -16.88
N SER A 362 10.85 -12.05 -18.08
CA SER A 362 11.42 -13.31 -18.59
C SER A 362 12.93 -13.21 -18.74
N GLN A 363 13.44 -12.14 -19.35
CA GLN A 363 14.88 -11.89 -19.48
C GLN A 363 15.55 -11.77 -18.11
N PHE A 364 14.91 -11.10 -17.15
CA PHE A 364 15.44 -10.99 -15.79
C PHE A 364 15.53 -12.35 -15.09
N PHE A 365 14.48 -13.18 -15.18
CA PHE A 365 14.45 -14.51 -14.57
C PHE A 365 15.50 -15.46 -15.16
N GLU A 366 15.68 -15.47 -16.48
CA GLU A 366 16.72 -16.27 -17.15
C GLU A 366 18.14 -15.86 -16.67
N LYS A 367 18.38 -14.57 -16.45
CA LYS A 367 19.66 -14.07 -15.91
C LYS A 367 19.83 -14.27 -14.40
N ASN A 368 18.74 -14.38 -13.66
CA ASN A 368 18.72 -14.38 -12.18
C ASN A 368 17.90 -15.55 -11.64
N SER A 369 18.29 -16.78 -11.97
CA SER A 369 17.51 -17.98 -11.64
C SER A 369 17.26 -18.19 -10.14
N SER A 370 18.17 -17.73 -9.27
CA SER A 370 17.98 -17.80 -7.80
C SER A 370 16.81 -16.91 -7.37
N ILE A 371 16.81 -15.65 -7.81
CA ILE A 371 15.74 -14.68 -7.49
C ILE A 371 14.40 -15.17 -8.03
N ALA A 372 14.39 -15.68 -9.27
CA ALA A 372 13.18 -16.25 -9.87
C ALA A 372 12.60 -17.40 -9.02
N LYS A 373 13.47 -18.29 -8.49
CA LYS A 373 13.04 -19.36 -7.59
C LYS A 373 12.50 -18.82 -6.27
N ASP A 374 13.17 -17.87 -5.65
CA ASP A 374 12.77 -17.30 -4.36
C ASP A 374 11.38 -16.65 -4.46
N VAL A 375 11.17 -15.84 -5.50
CA VAL A 375 9.90 -15.14 -5.77
C VAL A 375 8.77 -16.12 -6.12
N ILE A 376 9.04 -17.12 -6.96
CA ILE A 376 8.02 -18.14 -7.31
C ILE A 376 7.68 -19.00 -6.08
N ASN A 377 8.64 -19.34 -5.22
CA ASN A 377 8.35 -20.09 -3.99
C ASN A 377 7.52 -19.27 -2.99
N ARG A 378 7.76 -17.94 -2.91
CA ARG A 378 6.94 -17.04 -2.09
C ARG A 378 5.48 -17.04 -2.53
N THR A 379 5.25 -16.86 -3.83
CA THR A 379 3.89 -16.83 -4.42
C THR A 379 3.23 -18.21 -4.42
N LEU A 380 4.00 -19.28 -4.63
CA LEU A 380 3.54 -20.66 -4.50
C LEU A 380 3.05 -20.96 -3.10
N THR A 381 3.69 -20.43 -2.06
CA THR A 381 3.23 -20.60 -0.68
C THR A 381 1.80 -20.05 -0.50
N THR A 382 1.49 -18.88 -1.07
CA THR A 382 0.14 -18.32 -1.06
C THR A 382 -0.84 -19.16 -1.88
N CYS A 383 -0.45 -19.58 -3.10
CA CYS A 383 -1.27 -20.45 -3.95
C CYS A 383 -1.64 -21.75 -3.24
N LEU A 384 -0.67 -22.37 -2.57
CA LEU A 384 -0.83 -23.59 -1.81
C LEU A 384 -1.84 -23.40 -0.66
N ILE A 385 -1.78 -22.28 0.07
CA ILE A 385 -2.77 -21.91 1.10
C ILE A 385 -4.18 -21.74 0.52
N ARG A 386 -4.31 -21.13 -0.66
CA ARG A 386 -5.60 -20.98 -1.34
C ARG A 386 -6.19 -22.33 -1.76
N LEU A 387 -5.37 -23.18 -2.39
CA LEU A 387 -5.79 -24.53 -2.80
C LEU A 387 -6.17 -25.39 -1.59
N ALA A 388 -5.44 -25.23 -0.49
CA ALA A 388 -5.73 -25.85 0.80
C ALA A 388 -7.13 -25.50 1.33
N ALA A 389 -7.43 -24.20 1.39
CA ALA A 389 -8.72 -23.69 1.84
C ALA A 389 -9.86 -24.24 0.96
N LYS A 390 -9.67 -24.22 -0.37
CA LYS A 390 -10.64 -24.76 -1.32
C LYS A 390 -10.89 -26.26 -1.09
N LYS A 391 -9.82 -27.05 -0.93
CA LYS A 391 -9.92 -28.50 -0.66
C LYS A 391 -10.63 -28.77 0.68
N ALA A 392 -10.30 -28.00 1.73
CA ALA A 392 -10.96 -28.11 3.03
C ALA A 392 -12.46 -27.79 2.95
N LYS A 393 -12.85 -26.78 2.17
CA LYS A 393 -14.24 -26.41 1.91
C LYS A 393 -15.00 -27.46 1.11
N GLU A 394 -14.37 -28.03 0.07
CA GLU A 394 -14.95 -29.13 -0.72
C GLU A 394 -15.12 -30.40 0.11
N LEU A 395 -14.15 -30.75 0.95
CA LEU A 395 -14.24 -31.86 1.90
C LEU A 395 -15.40 -31.63 2.89
N LYS A 396 -15.51 -30.44 3.50
CA LYS A 396 -16.67 -30.08 4.35
C LYS A 396 -18.01 -30.21 3.61
N LYS A 397 -18.07 -29.85 2.33
CA LYS A 397 -19.30 -29.94 1.51
C LYS A 397 -19.65 -31.40 1.16
N LYS A 398 -18.64 -32.24 0.88
CA LYS A 398 -18.81 -33.68 0.58
C LYS A 398 -19.05 -34.51 1.84
N ALA A 399 -18.48 -34.11 2.98
CA ALA A 399 -18.51 -34.84 4.24
C ALA A 399 -19.54 -34.27 5.22
N ARG A 400 -20.82 -34.23 4.81
CA ARG A 400 -21.90 -33.90 5.76
C ARG A 400 -22.16 -35.03 6.77
N ASP A 401 -21.73 -36.27 6.47
CA ASP A 401 -22.01 -37.45 7.32
C ASP A 401 -20.77 -38.24 7.81
N ALA A 402 -19.66 -38.27 7.06
CA ALA A 402 -18.51 -39.15 7.37
C ALA A 402 -17.44 -38.53 8.31
N GLU A 403 -17.08 -37.25 8.11
CA GLU A 403 -16.09 -36.57 8.99
C GLU A 403 -16.70 -36.10 10.31
N VAL A 404 -17.99 -35.77 10.36
CA VAL A 404 -18.71 -35.58 11.63
C VAL A 404 -18.57 -36.82 12.50
N LYS A 405 -18.59 -38.02 11.91
CA LYS A 405 -18.39 -39.30 12.59
C LYS A 405 -16.95 -39.51 13.09
N ALA A 406 -15.93 -39.11 12.32
CA ALA A 406 -14.53 -39.22 12.70
C ALA A 406 -14.12 -38.18 13.77
N LEU A 407 -14.56 -36.93 13.61
CA LEU A 407 -14.38 -35.88 14.60
C LEU A 407 -15.21 -36.19 15.86
N SER A 408 -16.40 -36.79 15.77
CA SER A 408 -17.17 -37.18 16.97
C SER A 408 -16.50 -38.30 17.77
N GLY A 409 -15.57 -39.06 17.17
CA GLY A 409 -14.77 -40.06 17.87
C GLY A 409 -13.60 -39.47 18.67
N LYS A 410 -13.05 -38.33 18.23
CA LYS A 410 -11.81 -37.74 18.79
C LYS A 410 -12.06 -36.44 19.57
N LEU A 411 -12.87 -35.54 19.03
CA LEU A 411 -13.25 -34.29 19.69
C LEU A 411 -14.33 -34.56 20.73
N ALA A 412 -14.01 -34.36 22.00
CA ALA A 412 -15.02 -34.23 23.02
C ALA A 412 -15.64 -32.82 22.91
N ALA A 413 -16.74 -32.67 22.18
CA ALA A 413 -17.41 -31.38 22.03
C ALA A 413 -18.00 -30.85 23.35
N CYS A 414 -18.16 -29.53 23.46
CA CYS A 414 -18.94 -28.87 24.50
C CYS A 414 -20.42 -28.83 24.10
N SER A 415 -21.33 -28.74 25.08
CA SER A 415 -22.78 -28.69 24.83
C SER A 415 -23.33 -27.27 24.58
N GLY A 416 -22.55 -26.25 24.91
CA GLY A 416 -22.92 -24.84 24.80
C GLY A 416 -22.95 -24.37 23.35
N LYS A 417 -24.01 -23.64 23.01
CA LYS A 417 -24.20 -23.07 21.67
C LYS A 417 -23.55 -21.70 21.50
N ASP A 418 -23.21 -21.05 22.61
CA ASP A 418 -22.58 -19.74 22.60
C ASP A 418 -21.08 -19.84 22.32
N LYS A 419 -20.72 -19.55 21.07
CA LYS A 419 -19.33 -19.59 20.59
C LYS A 419 -18.44 -18.56 21.29
N SER A 420 -19.00 -17.49 21.85
CA SER A 420 -18.25 -16.41 22.49
C SER A 420 -17.69 -16.77 23.88
N SER A 421 -18.20 -17.84 24.48
CA SER A 421 -17.73 -18.36 25.78
C SER A 421 -17.07 -19.73 25.68
N ASN A 422 -17.19 -20.41 24.55
CA ASN A 422 -16.65 -21.75 24.35
C ASN A 422 -15.11 -21.75 24.26
N GLU A 423 -14.50 -22.79 24.83
CA GLU A 423 -13.05 -23.01 24.89
C GLU A 423 -12.70 -24.35 24.27
N LEU A 424 -11.62 -24.41 23.49
CA LEU A 424 -11.07 -25.64 22.92
C LEU A 424 -9.69 -25.91 23.54
N PHE A 425 -9.53 -27.04 24.20
CA PHE A 425 -8.24 -27.49 24.73
C PHE A 425 -7.61 -28.50 23.77
N LEU A 426 -6.43 -28.18 23.27
CA LEU A 426 -5.56 -29.08 22.52
C LEU A 426 -4.64 -29.79 23.50
N VAL A 427 -4.77 -31.12 23.62
CA VAL A 427 -4.12 -31.89 24.69
C VAL A 427 -3.15 -32.92 24.13
N GLU A 428 -2.02 -33.14 24.79
CA GLU A 428 -1.02 -34.13 24.38
C GLU A 428 -1.47 -35.57 24.71
N GLY A 429 -1.81 -36.35 23.69
CA GLY A 429 -2.16 -37.75 23.81
C GLY A 429 -3.55 -38.05 24.38
N ASP A 430 -3.96 -39.31 24.23
CA ASP A 430 -5.27 -39.78 24.70
C ASP A 430 -5.33 -39.90 26.24
N SER A 431 -4.18 -40.06 26.91
CA SER A 431 -4.08 -40.15 28.38
C SER A 431 -4.49 -38.83 29.04
N ALA A 432 -3.77 -37.73 28.72
CA ALA A 432 -4.12 -36.41 29.22
C ALA A 432 -5.49 -35.96 28.67
N GLY A 433 -5.84 -36.34 27.44
CA GLY A 433 -7.18 -36.12 26.88
C GLY A 433 -8.30 -36.76 27.70
N GLY A 434 -8.11 -37.97 28.23
CA GLY A 434 -9.04 -38.65 29.13
C GLY A 434 -9.24 -37.90 30.44
N SER A 435 -8.14 -37.53 31.10
CA SER A 435 -8.16 -36.74 32.34
C SER A 435 -8.83 -35.37 32.15
N ALA A 436 -8.46 -34.66 31.07
CA ALA A 436 -9.05 -33.37 30.73
C ALA A 436 -10.56 -33.49 30.44
N LYS A 437 -10.98 -34.56 29.74
CA LYS A 437 -12.40 -34.81 29.46
C LYS A 437 -13.23 -35.05 30.73
N MET A 438 -12.65 -35.69 31.74
CA MET A 438 -13.31 -35.92 33.03
C MET A 438 -13.35 -34.66 33.91
N GLY A 439 -12.30 -33.84 33.87
CA GLY A 439 -12.17 -32.64 34.71
C GLY A 439 -12.84 -31.38 34.16
N ARG A 440 -13.23 -31.35 32.87
CA ARG A 440 -13.78 -30.17 32.22
C ARG A 440 -15.20 -29.82 32.64
N ASP A 441 -15.56 -28.55 32.48
CA ASP A 441 -16.97 -28.16 32.36
C ASP A 441 -17.47 -28.40 30.94
N ARG A 442 -18.23 -29.49 30.75
CA ARG A 442 -18.78 -29.88 29.44
C ARG A 442 -19.68 -28.82 28.80
N ARG A 443 -20.16 -27.81 29.55
CA ARG A 443 -21.02 -26.76 29.02
C ARG A 443 -20.29 -25.91 28.00
N PHE A 444 -19.04 -25.53 28.25
CA PHE A 444 -18.31 -24.60 27.37
C PHE A 444 -16.91 -25.09 26.98
N GLN A 445 -16.36 -26.13 27.61
CA GLN A 445 -15.01 -26.60 27.32
C GLN A 445 -15.04 -27.85 26.44
N ALA A 446 -14.37 -27.79 25.29
CA ALA A 446 -14.14 -28.89 24.37
C ALA A 446 -12.70 -29.41 24.47
N ILE A 447 -12.49 -30.71 24.29
CA ILE A 447 -11.15 -31.34 24.37
C ILE A 447 -10.84 -32.03 23.05
N LEU A 448 -9.70 -31.70 22.45
CA LEU A 448 -9.14 -32.36 21.28
C LEU A 448 -7.77 -32.95 21.62
N PRO A 449 -7.67 -34.27 21.87
CA PRO A 449 -6.39 -34.93 22.07
C PRO A 449 -5.61 -35.00 20.76
N LEU A 450 -4.30 -34.80 20.81
CA LEU A 450 -3.37 -34.88 19.69
C LEU A 450 -2.51 -36.13 19.81
N ARG A 451 -2.42 -36.94 18.75
CA ARG A 451 -1.61 -38.17 18.79
C ARG A 451 -0.25 -37.93 18.15
N GLY A 452 0.81 -38.19 18.93
CA GLY A 452 2.19 -38.03 18.49
C GLY A 452 2.60 -36.57 18.28
N LYS A 453 3.81 -36.36 17.77
CA LYS A 453 4.33 -35.01 17.50
C LYS A 453 3.65 -34.41 16.29
N VAL A 454 3.15 -33.18 16.45
CA VAL A 454 2.54 -32.41 15.35
C VAL A 454 3.56 -32.22 14.23
N ILE A 455 3.12 -32.31 12.97
CA ILE A 455 4.01 -32.11 11.83
C ILE A 455 4.65 -30.71 11.89
N ASN A 456 5.96 -30.61 11.61
CA ASN A 456 6.62 -29.32 11.49
C ASN A 456 6.15 -28.61 10.22
N THR A 457 5.22 -27.68 10.42
CA THR A 457 4.55 -26.94 9.35
C THR A 457 5.41 -25.85 8.73
N TYR A 458 6.57 -25.53 9.31
CA TYR A 458 7.55 -24.63 8.70
C TYR A 458 8.30 -25.34 7.56
N ARG A 459 8.73 -26.59 7.81
CA ARG A 459 9.52 -27.39 6.86
C ARG A 459 8.68 -28.22 5.90
N ALA A 460 7.49 -28.66 6.32
CA ALA A 460 6.63 -29.50 5.50
C ALA A 460 5.90 -28.68 4.41
N LYS A 461 5.78 -29.27 3.22
CA LYS A 461 4.91 -28.74 2.15
C LYS A 461 3.45 -28.74 2.62
N ILE A 462 2.66 -27.76 2.16
CA ILE A 462 1.28 -27.60 2.64
C ILE A 462 0.45 -28.88 2.44
N ASP A 463 0.64 -29.61 1.33
CA ASP A 463 -0.16 -30.79 1.04
C ASP A 463 0.00 -31.84 2.13
N LYS A 464 1.25 -32.07 2.57
CA LYS A 464 1.55 -32.94 3.70
C LYS A 464 0.99 -32.42 5.03
N VAL A 465 0.99 -31.10 5.20
CA VAL A 465 0.41 -30.45 6.39
C VAL A 465 -1.10 -30.66 6.43
N LEU A 466 -1.80 -30.58 5.30
CA LEU A 466 -3.25 -30.77 5.23
C LEU A 466 -3.66 -32.23 5.15
N GLU A 467 -2.80 -33.13 4.66
CA GLU A 467 -3.04 -34.57 4.71
C GLU A 467 -2.87 -35.10 6.13
N ASN A 468 -2.13 -34.39 6.98
CA ASN A 468 -1.96 -34.76 8.38
C ASN A 468 -3.30 -34.68 9.14
N GLU A 469 -3.67 -35.81 9.76
CA GLU A 469 -4.95 -35.96 10.47
C GLU A 469 -5.08 -35.01 11.67
N GLU A 470 -3.99 -34.74 12.39
CA GLU A 470 -3.98 -33.83 13.55
C GLU A 470 -4.30 -32.40 13.10
N ILE A 471 -3.63 -31.92 12.06
CA ILE A 471 -3.88 -30.60 11.50
C ILE A 471 -5.31 -30.48 10.96
N ARG A 472 -5.82 -31.47 10.22
CA ARG A 472 -7.22 -31.48 9.76
C ARG A 472 -8.21 -31.42 10.91
N SER A 473 -7.93 -32.16 11.98
CA SER A 473 -8.77 -32.17 13.18
C SER A 473 -8.81 -30.79 13.83
N ILE A 474 -7.66 -30.11 13.95
CA ILE A 474 -7.57 -28.74 14.48
C ILE A 474 -8.34 -27.76 13.60
N ILE A 475 -8.11 -27.75 12.27
CA ILE A 475 -8.82 -26.87 11.32
C ILE A 475 -10.33 -27.05 11.41
N THR A 476 -10.78 -28.29 11.50
CA THR A 476 -12.21 -28.63 11.58
C THR A 476 -12.81 -28.20 12.91
N ALA A 477 -12.14 -28.47 14.03
CA ALA A 477 -12.59 -28.09 15.36
C ALA A 477 -12.69 -26.56 15.48
N VAL A 478 -11.62 -25.82 15.18
CA VAL A 478 -11.60 -24.35 15.27
C VAL A 478 -12.69 -23.73 14.39
N GLY A 479 -12.89 -24.26 13.18
CA GLY A 479 -14.04 -23.90 12.34
C GLY A 479 -13.92 -22.57 11.59
N SER A 480 -12.86 -21.78 11.83
CA SER A 480 -12.61 -20.48 11.18
C SER A 480 -12.09 -20.56 9.75
N GLY A 481 -11.72 -21.74 9.23
CA GLY A 481 -11.01 -21.84 7.95
C GLY A 481 -9.50 -21.59 8.10
N ILE A 482 -8.81 -21.34 6.99
CA ILE A 482 -7.36 -21.09 6.93
C ILE A 482 -7.04 -20.05 5.85
N GLY A 483 -5.93 -19.32 6.00
CA GLY A 483 -5.44 -18.38 4.99
C GLY A 483 -6.44 -17.24 4.68
N LYS A 484 -6.61 -16.90 3.40
CA LYS A 484 -7.53 -15.84 2.94
C LYS A 484 -9.02 -16.15 3.19
N GLU A 485 -9.39 -17.42 3.35
CA GLU A 485 -10.76 -17.79 3.76
C GLU A 485 -10.94 -17.83 5.29
N PHE A 486 -9.91 -17.46 6.06
CA PHE A 486 -10.00 -17.42 7.51
C PHE A 486 -10.98 -16.34 7.96
N ASP A 487 -11.96 -16.75 8.75
CA ASP A 487 -12.96 -15.88 9.33
C ASP A 487 -13.00 -16.11 10.85
N LEU A 488 -12.54 -15.11 11.58
CA LEU A 488 -12.44 -15.15 13.03
C LEU A 488 -13.83 -15.29 13.66
N GLU A 489 -14.86 -14.64 13.11
CA GLU A 489 -16.23 -14.62 13.64
C GLU A 489 -16.99 -15.93 13.38
N LYS A 490 -16.63 -16.67 12.33
CA LYS A 490 -17.19 -18.01 12.08
C LYS A 490 -16.64 -19.09 13.02
N GLY A 491 -15.56 -18.81 13.75
CA GLY A 491 -14.92 -19.74 14.67
C GLY A 491 -15.91 -20.37 15.67
N ASN A 492 -15.63 -21.59 16.11
CA ASN A 492 -16.49 -22.31 17.06
C ASN A 492 -16.17 -21.98 18.53
N TYR A 493 -15.01 -21.37 18.78
CA TYR A 493 -14.45 -21.16 20.10
C TYR A 493 -13.87 -19.74 20.23
N ALA A 494 -14.13 -19.11 21.37
CA ALA A 494 -13.51 -17.84 21.73
C ALA A 494 -12.07 -18.02 22.20
N ARG A 495 -11.74 -19.17 22.79
CA ARG A 495 -10.39 -19.52 23.24
C ARG A 495 -9.95 -20.86 22.69
N VAL A 496 -8.72 -20.92 22.20
CA VAL A 496 -8.01 -22.14 21.82
C VAL A 496 -6.81 -22.27 22.73
N CYS A 497 -6.89 -23.18 23.71
CA CYS A 497 -5.92 -23.40 24.76
C CYS A 497 -5.01 -24.57 24.40
N ILE A 498 -3.71 -24.34 24.31
CA ILE A 498 -2.69 -25.39 24.18
C ILE A 498 -2.35 -25.90 25.57
N MET A 499 -2.68 -27.16 25.86
CA MET A 499 -2.45 -27.81 27.15
C MET A 499 -1.54 -29.02 26.96
N THR A 500 -0.23 -28.75 27.01
CA THR A 500 0.85 -29.74 26.87
C THR A 500 1.57 -29.90 28.20
N ASP A 501 2.30 -31.01 28.36
CA ASP A 501 3.05 -31.26 29.59
C ASP A 501 4.19 -30.24 29.79
N ALA A 502 4.60 -30.04 31.04
CA ALA A 502 5.65 -29.11 31.45
C ALA A 502 7.06 -29.71 31.26
N ASP A 503 7.29 -30.41 30.15
CA ASP A 503 8.56 -31.03 29.80
C ASP A 503 9.08 -30.53 28.43
N ILE A 504 10.20 -31.11 27.98
CA ILE A 504 10.85 -30.73 26.71
C ILE A 504 9.98 -31.11 25.51
N ASP A 505 9.23 -32.21 25.58
CA ASP A 505 8.39 -32.71 24.49
C ASP A 505 7.11 -31.86 24.35
N GLY A 506 6.48 -31.50 25.47
CA GLY A 506 5.35 -30.58 25.51
C GLY A 506 5.73 -29.18 25.02
N ALA A 507 6.91 -28.67 25.43
CA ALA A 507 7.45 -27.41 24.90
C ALA A 507 7.66 -27.46 23.37
N HIS A 508 8.12 -28.61 22.84
CA HIS A 508 8.29 -28.81 21.40
C HIS A 508 6.94 -28.84 20.66
N ILE A 509 5.94 -29.57 21.17
CA ILE A 509 4.58 -29.59 20.60
C ILE A 509 3.96 -28.19 20.60
N ARG A 510 4.12 -27.44 21.69
CA ARG A 510 3.67 -26.05 21.79
C ARG A 510 4.29 -25.18 20.70
N CYS A 511 5.59 -25.30 20.46
CA CYS A 511 6.28 -24.58 19.39
C CYS A 511 5.71 -24.94 17.99
N LEU A 512 5.47 -26.23 17.73
CA LEU A 512 4.91 -26.71 16.46
C LEU A 512 3.48 -26.19 16.21
N LEU A 513 2.64 -26.17 17.25
CA LEU A 513 1.28 -25.63 17.19
C LEU A 513 1.28 -24.11 16.99
N LEU A 514 2.12 -23.37 17.72
CA LEU A 514 2.25 -21.92 17.53
C LEU A 514 2.73 -21.59 16.11
N THR A 515 3.67 -22.37 15.57
CA THR A 515 4.14 -22.23 14.20
C THR A 515 3.00 -22.46 13.20
N PHE A 516 2.18 -23.49 13.42
CA PHE A 516 1.00 -23.76 12.60
C PHE A 516 -0.02 -22.61 12.64
N PHE A 517 -0.39 -22.15 13.84
CA PHE A 517 -1.35 -21.05 14.00
C PHE A 517 -0.81 -19.76 13.38
N TYR A 518 0.46 -19.44 13.60
CA TYR A 518 1.07 -18.24 13.00
C TYR A 518 1.03 -18.28 11.48
N ARG A 519 1.32 -19.44 10.87
CA ARG A 519 1.43 -19.55 9.41
C ARG A 519 0.08 -19.65 8.69
N TYR A 520 -0.92 -20.29 9.27
CA TYR A 520 -2.18 -20.60 8.56
C TYR A 520 -3.44 -20.01 9.21
N MET A 521 -3.34 -19.55 10.46
CA MET A 521 -4.44 -18.98 11.26
C MET A 521 -3.96 -17.72 12.02
N LYS A 522 -3.09 -16.91 11.42
CA LYS A 522 -2.49 -15.72 12.02
C LYS A 522 -3.52 -14.81 12.73
N PRO A 523 -4.72 -14.57 12.17
CA PRO A 523 -5.72 -13.75 12.85
C PRO A 523 -6.25 -14.32 14.17
N LEU A 524 -6.12 -15.64 14.41
CA LEU A 524 -6.44 -16.26 15.69
C LEU A 524 -5.48 -15.80 16.80
N ILE A 525 -4.20 -15.66 16.46
CA ILE A 525 -3.17 -15.15 17.39
C ILE A 525 -3.36 -13.65 17.60
N LEU A 526 -3.47 -12.88 16.51
CA LEU A 526 -3.61 -11.42 16.58
C LEU A 526 -4.92 -10.99 17.26
N GLY A 527 -5.99 -11.79 17.10
CA GLY A 527 -7.26 -11.60 17.81
C GLY A 527 -7.24 -12.06 19.27
N GLY A 528 -6.08 -12.45 19.81
CA GLY A 528 -5.93 -12.83 21.21
C GLY A 528 -6.68 -14.12 21.61
N ARG A 529 -6.94 -15.03 20.65
CA ARG A 529 -7.74 -16.24 20.90
C ARG A 529 -6.90 -17.50 21.20
N VAL A 530 -5.58 -17.44 21.03
CA VAL A 530 -4.68 -18.57 21.35
C VAL A 530 -4.08 -18.38 22.73
N TYR A 531 -4.24 -19.39 23.59
CA TYR A 531 -3.76 -19.40 24.97
C TYR A 531 -2.88 -20.60 25.23
N ILE A 532 -2.00 -20.50 26.23
CA ILE A 532 -1.20 -21.61 26.73
C ILE A 532 -1.68 -21.90 28.15
N ALA A 533 -2.07 -23.14 28.42
CA ALA A 533 -2.43 -23.55 29.77
C ALA A 533 -1.16 -23.61 30.62
N GLN A 534 -1.22 -23.04 31.83
CA GLN A 534 -0.15 -23.09 32.80
C GLN A 534 -0.59 -24.00 33.95
N SER A 535 -0.03 -25.21 34.00
CA SER A 535 -0.23 -26.14 35.10
C SER A 535 0.72 -25.82 36.26
N PRO A 536 0.33 -26.13 37.52
CA PRO A 536 1.26 -26.03 38.63
C PRO A 536 2.41 -27.03 38.45
N LEU A 537 3.62 -26.63 38.83
CA LEU A 537 4.81 -27.49 38.77
C LEU A 537 4.94 -28.35 40.02
N TYR A 538 4.45 -27.85 41.15
CA TYR A 538 4.62 -28.48 42.46
C TYR A 538 3.30 -28.60 43.22
N LYS A 539 3.16 -29.67 44.01
CA LYS A 539 2.04 -29.87 44.93
C LYS A 539 2.59 -30.00 46.35
N VAL A 540 2.46 -28.94 47.14
CA VAL A 540 2.92 -28.95 48.53
C VAL A 540 1.81 -29.47 49.44
N GLU A 541 2.10 -30.55 50.18
CA GLU A 541 1.19 -31.20 51.11
C GLU A 541 1.70 -31.14 52.56
N LYS A 542 0.78 -30.94 53.50
CA LYS A 542 1.05 -31.02 54.94
C LYS A 542 0.01 -31.92 55.63
N GLU A 543 0.39 -32.54 56.73
CA GLU A 543 -0.49 -33.39 57.57
C GLU A 543 -1.17 -34.54 56.80
N ARG A 544 -0.42 -35.26 55.96
CA ARG A 544 -0.94 -36.36 55.12
C ARG A 544 -2.14 -35.92 54.25
N GLY A 545 -2.01 -34.78 53.58
CA GLY A 545 -2.98 -34.31 52.58
C GLY A 545 -4.15 -33.48 53.14
N LYS A 546 -4.16 -33.12 54.42
CA LYS A 546 -5.18 -32.21 54.98
C LYS A 546 -5.05 -30.78 54.45
N VAL A 547 -3.82 -30.35 54.15
CA VAL A 547 -3.55 -29.06 53.53
C VAL A 547 -2.77 -29.31 52.24
N ILE A 548 -3.33 -28.89 51.12
CA ILE A 548 -2.74 -28.99 49.79
C ILE A 548 -2.63 -27.59 49.21
N ARG A 549 -1.43 -27.21 48.76
CA ARG A 549 -1.18 -25.98 48.01
C ARG A 549 -0.42 -26.31 46.73
N TYR A 550 -0.59 -25.49 45.71
CA TYR A 550 0.08 -25.66 44.41
C TYR A 550 0.98 -24.47 44.16
N ALA A 551 2.15 -24.72 43.57
CA ALA A 551 3.10 -23.68 43.18
C ALA A 551 3.45 -23.83 41.69
N PHE A 552 3.55 -22.69 41.00
CA PHE A 552 3.78 -22.60 39.57
C PHE A 552 5.24 -22.33 39.19
N ASP A 553 6.05 -21.90 40.15
CA ASP A 553 7.49 -21.70 39.99
C ASP A 553 8.25 -22.00 41.30
N ASP A 554 9.58 -21.93 41.22
CA ASP A 554 10.47 -22.21 42.35
C ASP A 554 10.35 -21.18 43.49
N GLU A 555 9.95 -19.94 43.18
CA GLU A 555 9.80 -18.88 44.18
C GLU A 555 8.52 -19.06 44.97
N GLU A 556 7.41 -19.38 44.30
CA GLU A 556 6.17 -19.81 44.92
C GLU A 556 6.39 -21.07 45.76
N LEU A 557 7.14 -22.06 45.26
CA LEU A 557 7.46 -23.26 46.03
C LEU A 557 8.15 -22.93 47.36
N LYS A 558 9.18 -22.06 47.32
CA LYS A 558 9.89 -21.62 48.53
C LYS A 558 8.96 -20.89 49.49
N LYS A 559 8.07 -20.04 48.97
CA LYS A 559 7.09 -19.31 49.77
C LYS A 559 6.13 -20.27 50.46
N GLU A 560 5.56 -21.22 49.72
CA GLU A 560 4.60 -22.19 50.23
C GLU A 560 5.24 -23.11 51.29
N LEU A 561 6.48 -23.56 51.07
CA LEU A 561 7.24 -24.34 52.06
C LEU A 561 7.55 -23.53 53.33
N LYS A 562 7.83 -22.23 53.20
CA LYS A 562 8.10 -21.34 54.33
C LYS A 562 6.84 -21.09 55.16
N GLU A 563 5.69 -20.88 54.52
CA GLU A 563 4.40 -20.66 55.19
C GLU A 563 3.86 -21.93 55.85
N LEU A 564 3.98 -23.09 55.18
CA LEU A 564 3.50 -24.36 55.73
C LEU A 564 4.45 -24.95 56.78
N GLY A 565 5.72 -24.53 56.81
CA GLY A 565 6.70 -24.94 57.82
C GLY A 565 7.28 -26.34 57.59
N LYS A 566 8.17 -26.76 58.50
CA LYS A 566 9.09 -27.91 58.32
C LYS A 566 8.44 -29.29 58.08
N THR A 567 7.13 -29.44 58.28
CA THR A 567 6.41 -30.72 58.06
C THR A 567 5.71 -30.81 56.69
N ALA A 568 5.85 -29.79 55.84
CA ALA A 568 5.38 -29.80 54.47
C ALA A 568 6.28 -30.67 53.56
N LYS A 569 5.66 -31.33 52.58
CA LYS A 569 6.31 -32.16 51.56
C LYS A 569 5.89 -31.69 50.16
N VAL A 570 6.81 -31.72 49.20
CA VAL A 570 6.57 -31.38 47.79
C VAL A 570 6.21 -32.61 46.98
#